data_AF-A0A7Y4XIX6-F1
#
_entry.id   AF-A0A7Y4XIX6-F1
#
_cell.length_a   1.000
_cell.length_b   1.000
_cell.length_c   1.000
_cell.angle_alpha   90.00
_cell.angle_beta   90.00
_cell.angle_gamma   90.00
#
_symmetry.space_group_name_H-M   'P 1'
#
loop_
_entity.id
_entity.type
_entity.pdbx_description
1 polymer ?
#
loop_
_entity_poly.entity_id
_entity_poly.type
_entity_poly.pdbx_seq_one_letter_code
_entity_poly.pdbx_strand_id
1 'polypeptide(L)'
;MKHNFIIALHNILRSEGFYDGKRGWTNDPEDSGGPTLAGITYNNYCEYIGEPGLCRPKNDRNWDPAIVRALRNITDDQISDFYRTKKWSVVRGDDLPPGIDLAVVDVCTLHGLGKARSFYRQALALPESMRPFSDEELRAVWDTSVDWDHVIEAIAGLRRKHYYAIITKYPGKRKFLKGWLNRTRTVTAQCCELAPDRSGETMLTLADHGRCDDPEEPAIAA
;
A
#
# COMPACT_ATOMS: atom_id res chain seq x y z
N MET A 1 -3.66 20.68 -1.52
CA MET A 1 -3.10 19.34 -1.25
C MET A 1 -3.68 18.88 0.07
N LYS A 2 -4.39 17.74 0.14
CA LYS A 2 -4.83 17.23 1.45
C LYS A 2 -3.60 16.85 2.28
N HIS A 3 -3.64 17.13 3.58
CA HIS A 3 -2.55 16.96 4.55
C HIS A 3 -2.03 15.50 4.62
N ASN A 4 -2.88 14.53 4.30
CA ASN A 4 -2.61 13.11 4.50
C ASN A 4 -1.61 12.49 3.52
N PHE A 5 -1.38 13.09 2.35
CA PHE A 5 -0.36 12.57 1.42
C PHE A 5 1.05 12.62 2.05
N ILE A 6 1.38 13.69 2.77
CA ILE A 6 2.68 13.83 3.42
C ILE A 6 2.84 12.80 4.54
N ILE A 7 1.78 12.54 5.30
CA ILE A 7 1.76 11.48 6.33
C ILE A 7 1.97 10.11 5.69
N ALA A 8 1.24 9.80 4.62
CA ALA A 8 1.38 8.55 3.88
C ALA A 8 2.79 8.38 3.30
N LEU A 9 3.33 9.43 2.66
CA LEU A 9 4.67 9.43 2.11
C LEU A 9 5.71 9.15 3.20
N HIS A 10 5.63 9.85 4.34
CA HIS A 10 6.54 9.65 5.46
C HIS A 10 6.50 8.21 5.99
N ASN A 11 5.31 7.62 6.15
CA ASN A 11 5.16 6.24 6.61
C ASN A 11 5.73 5.22 5.63
N ILE A 12 5.45 5.41 4.33
CA ILE A 12 6.01 4.57 3.27
C ILE A 12 7.54 4.68 3.30
N LEU A 13 8.09 5.88 3.19
CA LEU A 13 9.54 6.11 3.12
C LEU A 13 10.27 5.54 4.34
N ARG A 14 9.75 5.75 5.55
CA ARG A 14 10.35 5.19 6.77
C ARG A 14 10.46 3.66 6.71
N SER A 15 9.43 2.99 6.20
CA SER A 15 9.43 1.53 6.07
C SER A 15 10.33 1.00 4.95
N GLU A 16 10.66 1.83 3.96
CA GLU A 16 11.65 1.54 2.91
C GLU A 16 13.10 1.87 3.35
N GLY A 17 13.30 2.29 4.61
CA GLY A 17 14.62 2.63 5.13
C GLY A 17 15.08 4.06 4.82
N PHE A 18 14.15 4.93 4.44
CA PHE A 18 14.39 6.35 4.20
C PHE A 18 14.05 7.15 5.46
N TYR A 19 15.06 7.39 6.30
CA TYR A 19 14.98 8.14 7.56
C TYR A 19 16.38 8.51 8.05
N ASP A 20 16.52 9.57 8.86
CA ASP A 20 17.77 9.99 9.52
C ASP A 20 19.00 10.06 8.57
N GLY A 21 18.82 10.67 7.40
CA GLY A 21 19.87 10.80 6.38
C GLY A 21 20.14 9.53 5.57
N LYS A 22 19.50 8.39 5.91
CA LYS A 22 19.48 7.20 5.05
C LYS A 22 18.43 7.37 3.97
N ARG A 23 18.75 6.90 2.76
CA ARG A 23 17.87 6.98 1.58
C ARG A 23 17.28 5.62 1.14
N GLY A 24 17.48 4.56 1.92
CA GLY A 24 16.94 3.23 1.61
C GLY A 24 17.49 2.60 0.33
N TRP A 25 18.82 2.70 0.08
CA TRP A 25 19.45 2.03 -1.06
C TRP A 25 19.65 0.54 -0.79
N THR A 26 19.22 -0.30 -1.72
CA THR A 26 19.53 -1.73 -1.76
C THR A 26 19.76 -2.20 -3.20
N ASN A 27 20.63 -3.18 -3.37
CA ASN A 27 20.82 -3.89 -4.63
C ASN A 27 21.32 -5.31 -4.31
N ASP A 28 20.41 -6.11 -3.76
CA ASP A 28 20.71 -7.48 -3.35
C ASP A 28 20.66 -8.41 -4.57
N PRO A 29 21.75 -9.16 -4.90
CA PRO A 29 21.74 -10.16 -5.96
C PRO A 29 20.72 -11.28 -5.75
N GLU A 30 20.21 -11.50 -4.55
CA GLU A 30 19.16 -12.49 -4.27
C GLU A 30 17.75 -11.91 -4.43
N ASP A 31 17.60 -10.58 -4.51
CA ASP A 31 16.32 -9.95 -4.74
C ASP A 31 16.00 -9.84 -6.24
N SER A 32 14.78 -10.26 -6.59
CA SER A 32 14.24 -10.14 -7.94
C SER A 32 13.91 -8.70 -8.36
N GLY A 33 13.83 -7.77 -7.41
CA GLY A 33 13.52 -6.36 -7.66
C GLY A 33 14.68 -5.52 -8.21
N GLY A 34 15.93 -5.98 -8.01
CA GLY A 34 17.13 -5.28 -8.46
C GLY A 34 17.41 -3.98 -7.69
N PRO A 35 18.21 -3.07 -8.28
CA PRO A 35 18.56 -1.79 -7.66
C PRO A 35 17.32 -1.01 -7.24
N THR A 36 17.29 -0.59 -5.99
CA THR A 36 16.13 0.07 -5.36
C THR A 36 16.61 1.21 -4.47
N LEU A 37 15.98 2.38 -4.59
CA LEU A 37 16.15 3.49 -3.66
C LEU A 37 14.77 3.92 -3.14
N ALA A 38 14.63 4.07 -1.82
CA ALA A 38 13.39 4.58 -1.22
C ALA A 38 12.13 3.78 -1.64
N GLY A 39 12.28 2.45 -1.83
CA GLY A 39 11.21 1.57 -2.32
C GLY A 39 10.93 1.65 -3.82
N ILE A 40 11.62 2.52 -4.56
CA ILE A 40 11.51 2.67 -6.01
C ILE A 40 12.53 1.73 -6.67
N THR A 41 12.02 0.64 -7.24
CA THR A 41 12.85 -0.32 -8.00
C THR A 41 13.30 0.28 -9.33
N TYR A 42 14.35 -0.29 -9.94
CA TYR A 42 14.81 0.07 -11.29
C TYR A 42 13.63 0.17 -12.28
N ASN A 43 12.78 -0.85 -12.35
CA ASN A 43 11.66 -0.86 -13.29
C ASN A 43 10.60 0.20 -12.95
N ASN A 44 10.33 0.47 -11.68
CA ASN A 44 9.42 1.56 -11.30
C ASN A 44 9.99 2.93 -11.68
N TYR A 45 11.31 3.11 -11.56
CA TYR A 45 11.97 4.33 -12.01
C TYR A 45 11.91 4.49 -13.53
N CYS A 46 12.12 3.40 -14.29
CA CYS A 46 11.94 3.41 -15.75
C CYS A 46 10.49 3.78 -16.15
N GLU A 47 9.49 3.17 -15.49
CA GLU A 47 8.08 3.50 -15.70
C GLU A 47 7.73 4.96 -15.31
N TYR A 48 8.49 5.53 -14.38
CA TYR A 48 8.34 6.91 -13.94
C TYR A 48 8.88 7.91 -14.96
N ILE A 49 10.09 7.69 -15.47
CA ILE A 49 10.70 8.55 -16.49
C ILE A 49 10.06 8.37 -17.89
N GLY A 50 9.35 7.26 -18.11
CA GLY A 50 8.47 7.08 -19.27
C GLY A 50 9.17 6.75 -20.59
N GLU A 51 10.46 6.44 -20.56
CA GLU A 51 11.26 6.13 -21.74
C GLU A 51 11.07 4.67 -22.18
N PRO A 52 10.62 4.42 -23.43
CA PRO A 52 10.41 3.07 -23.94
C PRO A 52 11.68 2.21 -23.93
N GLY A 53 11.55 0.93 -23.57
CA GLY A 53 12.63 -0.04 -23.68
C GLY A 53 13.66 -0.03 -22.53
N LEU A 54 13.50 0.85 -21.53
CA LEU A 54 14.39 0.87 -20.35
C LEU A 54 14.04 -0.18 -19.30
N CYS A 55 12.77 -0.57 -19.19
CA CYS A 55 12.33 -1.62 -18.28
C CYS A 55 12.95 -2.97 -18.66
N ARG A 56 13.34 -3.75 -17.64
CA ARG A 56 13.89 -5.09 -17.84
C ARG A 56 12.84 -6.17 -17.54
N PRO A 57 12.82 -7.27 -18.31
CA PRO A 57 12.03 -8.44 -17.97
C PRO A 57 12.34 -8.95 -16.57
N LYS A 58 11.35 -9.61 -15.95
CA LYS A 58 11.54 -10.28 -14.67
C LYS A 58 12.67 -11.33 -14.82
N ASN A 59 13.70 -11.21 -13.99
CA ASN A 59 14.96 -12.00 -13.97
C ASN A 59 16.09 -11.54 -14.91
N ASP A 60 15.89 -10.53 -15.75
CA ASP A 60 17.01 -9.91 -16.46
C ASP A 60 17.73 -8.94 -15.51
N ARG A 61 18.98 -9.26 -15.21
CA ARG A 61 19.83 -8.49 -14.28
C ARG A 61 20.82 -7.57 -14.99
N ASN A 62 20.67 -7.41 -16.31
CA ASN A 62 21.48 -6.49 -17.10
C ASN A 62 21.00 -5.03 -16.92
N TRP A 63 21.13 -4.52 -15.69
CA TRP A 63 20.72 -3.17 -15.32
C TRP A 63 21.57 -2.15 -16.07
N ASP A 64 20.93 -1.16 -16.70
CA ASP A 64 21.67 -0.07 -17.33
C ASP A 64 22.39 0.76 -16.26
N PRO A 65 23.73 0.86 -16.28
CA PRO A 65 24.47 1.61 -15.28
C PRO A 65 24.10 3.09 -15.21
N ALA A 66 23.66 3.70 -16.32
CA ALA A 66 23.20 5.09 -16.34
C ALA A 66 21.89 5.26 -15.57
N ILE A 67 20.94 4.34 -15.76
CA ILE A 67 19.66 4.35 -15.03
C ILE A 67 19.86 4.03 -13.54
N VAL A 68 20.75 3.09 -13.21
CA VAL A 68 21.12 2.82 -11.81
C VAL A 68 21.71 4.06 -11.14
N ARG A 69 22.60 4.80 -11.82
CA ARG A 69 23.14 6.07 -11.30
C ARG A 69 22.05 7.13 -11.15
N ALA A 70 21.15 7.26 -12.12
CA ALA A 70 20.04 8.20 -12.05
C ALA A 70 19.10 7.87 -10.88
N LEU A 71 18.76 6.59 -10.68
CA LEU A 71 17.97 6.14 -9.53
C LEU A 71 18.67 6.41 -8.19
N ARG A 72 19.98 6.20 -8.07
CA ARG A 72 20.73 6.55 -6.84
C ARG A 72 20.68 8.05 -6.52
N ASN A 73 20.60 8.87 -7.56
CA ASN A 73 20.61 10.33 -7.49
C ASN A 73 19.21 10.95 -7.64
N ILE A 74 18.14 10.14 -7.64
CA ILE A 74 16.77 10.66 -7.66
C ILE A 74 16.60 11.62 -6.49
N THR A 75 15.99 12.77 -6.71
CA THR A 75 15.80 13.81 -5.70
C THR A 75 14.60 13.49 -4.80
N ASP A 76 14.54 14.11 -3.63
CA ASP A 76 13.41 13.91 -2.71
C ASP A 76 12.09 14.42 -3.32
N ASP A 77 12.15 15.47 -4.14
CA ASP A 77 11.00 15.96 -4.92
C ASP A 77 10.52 14.93 -5.95
N GLN A 78 11.46 14.28 -6.67
CA GLN A 78 11.11 13.20 -7.61
C GLN A 78 10.58 11.95 -6.90
N ILE A 79 11.09 11.63 -5.71
CA ILE A 79 10.55 10.54 -4.87
C ILE A 79 9.11 10.87 -4.47
N SER A 80 8.87 12.08 -3.97
CA SER A 80 7.54 12.57 -3.61
C SER A 80 6.59 12.53 -4.80
N ASP A 81 7.01 13.04 -5.96
CA ASP A 81 6.22 13.03 -7.19
C ASP A 81 5.93 11.62 -7.70
N PHE A 82 6.90 10.71 -7.65
CA PHE A 82 6.67 9.29 -7.96
C PHE A 82 5.55 8.69 -7.10
N TYR A 83 5.62 8.87 -5.77
CA TYR A 83 4.60 8.34 -4.87
C TYR A 83 3.25 9.05 -5.05
N ARG A 84 3.26 10.36 -5.32
CA ARG A 84 2.06 11.14 -5.62
C ARG A 84 1.37 10.61 -6.86
N THR A 85 2.10 10.42 -7.95
CA THR A 85 1.52 10.08 -9.25
C THR A 85 1.23 8.59 -9.39
N LYS A 86 2.16 7.72 -8.98
CA LYS A 86 2.10 6.28 -9.23
C LYS A 86 1.41 5.49 -8.12
N LYS A 87 1.24 6.06 -6.92
CA LYS A 87 0.61 5.38 -5.77
C LYS A 87 -0.62 6.13 -5.27
N TRP A 88 -0.48 7.40 -4.88
CA TRP A 88 -1.55 8.18 -4.26
C TRP A 88 -2.67 8.52 -5.24
N SER A 89 -2.32 9.04 -6.43
CA SER A 89 -3.33 9.49 -7.40
C SER A 89 -4.08 8.32 -8.05
N VAL A 90 -3.42 7.16 -8.23
CA VAL A 90 -4.08 5.98 -8.84
C VAL A 90 -5.14 5.34 -7.94
N VAL A 91 -5.07 5.59 -6.63
CA VAL A 91 -6.13 5.23 -5.66
C VAL A 91 -7.05 6.39 -5.31
N ARG A 92 -6.87 7.55 -5.96
CA ARG A 92 -7.59 8.81 -5.66
C ARG A 92 -7.53 9.17 -4.17
N GLY A 93 -6.34 9.11 -3.59
CA GLY A 93 -6.15 9.38 -2.16
C GLY A 93 -6.69 10.73 -1.71
N ASP A 94 -6.68 11.77 -2.56
CA ASP A 94 -7.29 13.07 -2.21
C ASP A 94 -8.82 13.03 -2.12
N ASP A 95 -9.49 12.03 -2.68
CA ASP A 95 -10.95 11.92 -2.69
C ASP A 95 -11.47 10.92 -1.64
N LEU A 96 -10.58 10.11 -1.07
CA LEU A 96 -10.91 9.15 -0.03
C LEU A 96 -11.11 9.81 1.35
N PRO A 97 -11.87 9.18 2.25
CA PRO A 97 -11.92 9.56 3.66
C PRO A 97 -10.54 9.49 4.30
N PRO A 98 -10.19 10.43 5.20
CA PRO A 98 -8.99 10.33 6.02
C PRO A 98 -8.87 9.00 6.74
N GLY A 99 -7.66 8.44 6.80
CA GLY A 99 -7.38 7.12 7.38
C GLY A 99 -7.61 5.98 6.39
N ILE A 100 -8.69 6.04 5.61
CA ILE A 100 -8.92 5.11 4.50
C ILE A 100 -7.94 5.36 3.36
N ASP A 101 -7.69 6.63 3.04
CA ASP A 101 -6.66 7.06 2.08
C ASP A 101 -5.28 6.44 2.38
N LEU A 102 -4.86 6.49 3.65
CA LEU A 102 -3.60 5.95 4.14
C LEU A 102 -3.58 4.41 4.06
N ALA A 103 -4.64 3.74 4.51
CA ALA A 103 -4.73 2.27 4.47
C ALA A 103 -4.63 1.76 3.02
N VAL A 104 -5.36 2.38 2.11
CA VAL A 104 -5.45 1.97 0.70
C VAL A 104 -4.13 2.23 -0.04
N VAL A 105 -3.50 3.39 0.15
CA VAL A 105 -2.22 3.68 -0.51
C VAL A 105 -1.08 2.80 0.00
N ASP A 106 -1.10 2.41 1.28
CA ASP A 106 -0.11 1.48 1.83
C ASP A 106 -0.26 0.07 1.21
N VAL A 107 -1.49 -0.42 1.06
CA VAL A 107 -1.78 -1.66 0.32
C VAL A 107 -1.33 -1.54 -1.15
N CYS A 108 -1.63 -0.42 -1.80
CA CYS A 108 -1.24 -0.19 -3.20
C CYS A 108 0.28 -0.16 -3.37
N THR A 109 0.99 0.36 -2.38
CA THR A 109 2.45 0.43 -2.38
C THR A 109 3.08 -0.96 -2.32
N LEU A 110 2.59 -1.81 -1.42
CA LEU A 110 3.14 -3.16 -1.20
C LEU A 110 2.65 -4.21 -2.21
N HIS A 111 1.39 -4.11 -2.63
CA HIS A 111 0.71 -5.19 -3.37
C HIS A 111 0.10 -4.74 -4.70
N GLY A 112 0.25 -3.48 -5.05
CA GLY A 112 -0.27 -2.90 -6.29
C GLY A 112 -1.76 -2.56 -6.24
N LEU A 113 -2.19 -1.82 -7.27
CA LEU A 113 -3.55 -1.26 -7.38
C LEU A 113 -4.64 -2.32 -7.36
N GLY A 114 -4.40 -3.49 -7.96
CA GLY A 114 -5.38 -4.58 -7.99
C GLY A 114 -5.75 -5.09 -6.60
N LYS A 115 -4.76 -5.25 -5.71
CA LYS A 115 -5.00 -5.64 -4.32
C LYS A 115 -5.59 -4.52 -3.48
N ALA A 116 -5.17 -3.28 -3.70
CA ALA A 116 -5.77 -2.11 -3.05
C ALA A 116 -7.29 -2.04 -3.34
N ARG A 117 -7.68 -2.14 -4.62
CA ARG A 117 -9.10 -2.19 -5.02
C ARG A 117 -9.84 -3.37 -4.42
N SER A 118 -9.23 -4.56 -4.45
CA SER A 118 -9.83 -5.79 -3.92
C SER A 118 -10.09 -5.69 -2.42
N PHE A 119 -9.15 -5.18 -1.63
CA PHE A 119 -9.32 -5.09 -0.17
C PHE A 119 -10.28 -3.98 0.21
N TYR A 120 -10.19 -2.83 -0.45
CA TYR A 120 -11.11 -1.73 -0.27
C TYR A 120 -12.57 -2.15 -0.53
N ARG A 121 -12.81 -2.82 -1.67
CA ARG A 121 -14.14 -3.37 -2.00
C ARG A 121 -14.65 -4.32 -0.92
N GLN A 122 -13.83 -5.26 -0.48
CA GLN A 122 -14.23 -6.25 0.52
C GLN A 122 -14.53 -5.61 1.88
N ALA A 123 -13.72 -4.65 2.31
CA ALA A 123 -13.89 -3.96 3.59
C ALA A 123 -15.16 -3.10 3.63
N LEU A 124 -15.54 -2.51 2.50
CA LEU A 124 -16.77 -1.72 2.36
C LEU A 124 -17.98 -2.53 1.87
N ALA A 125 -17.82 -3.84 1.66
CA ALA A 125 -18.83 -4.71 1.05
C ALA A 125 -19.42 -4.15 -0.28
N LEU A 126 -18.59 -3.48 -1.10
CA LEU A 126 -19.07 -2.90 -2.37
C LEU A 126 -19.48 -4.02 -3.35
N PRO A 127 -20.57 -3.83 -4.11
CA PRO A 127 -20.99 -4.81 -5.10
C PRO A 127 -19.96 -4.92 -6.22
N GLU A 128 -19.87 -6.09 -6.85
CA GLU A 128 -18.88 -6.38 -7.89
C GLU A 128 -19.04 -5.48 -9.12
N SER A 129 -20.27 -5.03 -9.40
CA SER A 129 -20.61 -4.08 -10.46
C SER A 129 -20.07 -2.66 -10.20
N MET A 130 -19.81 -2.31 -8.94
CA MET A 130 -19.28 -1.00 -8.58
C MET A 130 -17.76 -1.01 -8.68
N ARG A 131 -17.22 -0.05 -9.44
CA ARG A 131 -15.78 0.11 -9.65
C ARG A 131 -15.18 0.95 -8.50
N PRO A 132 -14.23 0.41 -7.72
CA PRO A 132 -13.53 1.19 -6.71
C PRO A 132 -12.82 2.42 -7.28
N PHE A 133 -12.92 3.53 -6.56
CA PHE A 133 -12.39 4.86 -6.86
C PHE A 133 -13.05 5.53 -8.08
N SER A 134 -14.26 5.12 -8.46
CA SER A 134 -15.07 5.87 -9.44
C SER A 134 -15.74 7.06 -8.76
N ASP A 135 -16.15 8.08 -9.53
CA ASP A 135 -16.89 9.22 -8.96
C ASP A 135 -18.23 8.79 -8.35
N GLU A 136 -18.87 7.76 -8.91
CA GLU A 136 -20.12 7.19 -8.38
C GLU A 136 -19.88 6.52 -7.02
N GLU A 137 -18.85 5.68 -6.94
CA GLU A 137 -18.50 4.94 -5.74
C GLU A 137 -18.06 5.86 -4.62
N LEU A 138 -17.17 6.82 -4.91
CA LEU A 138 -16.69 7.77 -3.91
C LEU A 138 -17.83 8.62 -3.35
N ARG A 139 -18.78 9.06 -4.18
CA ARG A 139 -19.98 9.75 -3.68
C ARG A 139 -20.79 8.87 -2.74
N ALA A 140 -21.07 7.62 -3.15
CA ALA A 140 -21.83 6.68 -2.32
C ALA A 140 -21.16 6.41 -0.96
N VAL A 141 -19.83 6.30 -0.93
CA VAL A 141 -19.06 6.11 0.31
C VAL A 141 -19.14 7.32 1.24
N TRP A 142 -19.08 8.55 0.69
CA TRP A 142 -19.22 9.76 1.50
C TRP A 142 -20.64 9.97 2.03
N ASP A 143 -21.65 9.58 1.26
CA ASP A 143 -23.07 9.69 1.61
C ASP A 143 -23.54 8.62 2.60
N THR A 144 -22.75 7.57 2.82
CA THR A 144 -23.06 6.50 3.77
C THR A 144 -22.48 6.81 5.15
N SER A 145 -23.22 6.52 6.21
CA SER A 145 -22.65 6.46 7.57
C SER A 145 -21.92 5.13 7.75
N VAL A 146 -20.59 5.20 7.76
CA VAL A 146 -19.69 4.05 7.84
C VAL A 146 -18.84 4.16 9.11
N ASP A 147 -18.68 3.06 9.82
CA ASP A 147 -17.68 2.92 10.88
C ASP A 147 -16.28 2.79 10.23
N TRP A 148 -15.56 3.90 10.19
CA TRP A 148 -14.25 3.93 9.55
C TRP A 148 -13.22 3.05 10.26
N ASP A 149 -13.28 2.95 11.59
CA ASP A 149 -12.39 2.07 12.35
C ASP A 149 -12.62 0.60 11.99
N HIS A 150 -13.89 0.21 11.85
CA HIS A 150 -14.24 -1.12 11.36
C HIS A 150 -13.69 -1.39 9.95
N VAL A 151 -13.84 -0.45 9.02
CA VAL A 151 -13.33 -0.60 7.65
C VAL A 151 -11.79 -0.67 7.62
N ILE A 152 -11.12 0.16 8.42
CA ILE A 152 -9.65 0.16 8.56
C ILE A 152 -9.18 -1.21 9.07
N GLU A 153 -9.80 -1.74 10.12
CA GLU A 153 -9.47 -3.06 10.67
C GLU A 153 -9.79 -4.18 9.69
N ALA A 154 -10.88 -4.08 8.92
CA ALA A 154 -11.20 -5.04 7.86
C ALA A 154 -10.11 -5.06 6.78
N ILE A 155 -9.62 -3.90 6.33
CA ILE A 155 -8.47 -3.81 5.40
C ILE A 155 -7.22 -4.46 6.04
N ALA A 156 -6.95 -4.18 7.32
CA ALA A 156 -5.82 -4.75 8.03
C ALA A 156 -5.89 -6.29 8.12
N GLY A 157 -7.06 -6.84 8.41
CA GLY A 157 -7.32 -8.29 8.43
C GLY A 157 -7.13 -8.94 7.06
N LEU A 158 -7.59 -8.30 5.98
CA LEU A 158 -7.37 -8.77 4.61
C LEU A 158 -5.88 -8.80 4.23
N ARG A 159 -5.09 -7.82 4.71
CA ARG A 159 -3.63 -7.84 4.55
C ARG A 159 -2.98 -9.00 5.29
N ARG A 160 -3.37 -9.26 6.54
CA ARG A 160 -2.85 -10.40 7.33
C ARG A 160 -3.14 -11.73 6.64
N LYS A 161 -4.39 -11.94 6.20
CA LYS A 161 -4.79 -13.07 5.34
C LYS A 161 -3.90 -13.21 4.10
N HIS A 162 -3.61 -12.10 3.44
CA HIS A 162 -2.76 -12.12 2.24
C HIS A 162 -1.31 -12.48 2.54
N TYR A 163 -0.73 -11.99 3.63
CA TYR A 163 0.64 -12.36 4.05
C TYR A 163 0.73 -13.86 4.34
N TYR A 164 -0.24 -14.42 5.05
CA TYR A 164 -0.27 -15.86 5.31
C TYR A 164 -0.38 -16.67 4.01
N ALA A 165 -1.23 -16.26 3.07
CA ALA A 165 -1.29 -16.90 1.76
C ALA A 165 0.05 -16.82 1.00
N ILE A 166 0.79 -15.71 1.10
CA ILE A 166 2.12 -15.56 0.50
C ILE A 166 3.11 -16.55 1.11
N ILE A 167 3.21 -16.64 2.44
CA ILE A 167 4.20 -17.50 3.10
C ILE A 167 3.84 -18.98 2.96
N THR A 168 2.56 -19.35 2.90
CA THR A 168 2.14 -20.71 2.59
C THR A 168 2.57 -21.10 1.17
N LYS A 169 2.38 -20.20 0.20
CA LYS A 169 2.77 -20.45 -1.19
C LYS A 169 4.29 -20.36 -1.41
N TYR A 170 4.97 -19.52 -0.66
CA TYR A 170 6.40 -19.24 -0.77
C TYR A 170 7.07 -19.21 0.63
N PRO A 171 7.36 -20.38 1.23
CA PRO A 171 7.89 -20.50 2.59
C PRO A 171 9.13 -19.64 2.88
N GLY A 172 10.03 -19.47 1.90
CA GLY A 172 11.22 -18.63 2.04
C GLY A 172 10.94 -17.14 2.29
N LYS A 173 9.70 -16.67 2.07
CA LYS A 173 9.27 -15.30 2.39
C LYS A 173 8.86 -15.13 3.86
N ARG A 174 8.77 -16.21 4.66
CA ARG A 174 8.38 -16.16 6.09
C ARG A 174 9.27 -15.22 6.91
N LYS A 175 10.54 -15.07 6.54
CA LYS A 175 11.47 -14.12 7.18
C LYS A 175 10.99 -12.65 7.19
N PHE A 176 10.11 -12.27 6.27
CA PHE A 176 9.55 -10.92 6.17
C PHE A 176 8.23 -10.72 6.95
N LEU A 177 7.59 -11.81 7.39
CA LEU A 177 6.25 -11.78 7.98
C LEU A 177 6.16 -10.82 9.18
N LYS A 178 7.11 -10.92 10.12
CA LYS A 178 7.17 -10.04 11.29
C LYS A 178 7.21 -8.56 10.90
N GLY A 179 7.97 -8.21 9.87
CA GLY A 179 8.04 -6.84 9.35
C GLY A 179 6.72 -6.38 8.75
N TRP A 180 6.09 -7.22 7.94
CA TRP A 180 4.79 -6.94 7.32
C TRP A 180 3.68 -6.74 8.35
N LEU A 181 3.61 -7.60 9.38
CA LEU A 181 2.63 -7.49 10.46
C LEU A 181 2.85 -6.21 11.29
N ASN A 182 4.10 -5.88 11.61
CA ASN A 182 4.44 -4.65 12.33
C ASN A 182 4.08 -3.38 11.55
N ARG A 183 4.34 -3.37 10.22
CA ARG A 183 3.94 -2.25 9.34
C ARG A 183 2.42 -2.12 9.32
N THR A 184 1.68 -3.21 9.12
CA THR A 184 0.21 -3.18 9.14
C THR A 184 -0.30 -2.61 10.46
N ARG A 185 0.19 -3.10 11.62
CA ARG A 185 -0.23 -2.60 12.93
C ARG A 185 0.02 -1.09 13.10
N THR A 186 1.19 -0.63 12.68
CA THR A 186 1.58 0.80 12.80
C THR A 186 0.70 1.69 11.92
N VAL A 187 0.51 1.29 10.66
CA VAL A 187 -0.32 2.02 9.71
C VAL A 187 -1.78 2.04 10.16
N THR A 188 -2.32 0.90 10.60
CA THR A 188 -3.69 0.82 11.12
C THR A 188 -3.95 1.78 12.28
N ALA A 189 -3.04 1.85 13.26
CA ALA A 189 -3.18 2.80 14.37
C ALA A 189 -3.25 4.25 13.88
N GLN A 190 -2.38 4.64 12.96
CA GLN A 190 -2.39 5.99 12.36
C GLN A 190 -3.65 6.24 11.51
N CYS A 191 -4.17 5.23 10.83
CA CYS A 191 -5.41 5.35 10.09
C CYS A 191 -6.58 5.67 11.03
N CYS A 192 -6.70 4.97 12.16
CA CYS A 192 -7.74 5.24 13.16
C CYS A 192 -7.61 6.64 13.77
N GLU A 193 -6.39 7.12 14.03
CA GLU A 193 -6.15 8.48 14.51
C GLU A 193 -6.60 9.56 13.50
N LEU A 194 -6.53 9.26 12.21
CA LEU A 194 -6.95 10.18 11.14
C LEU A 194 -8.43 10.06 10.78
N ALA A 195 -9.07 8.95 11.12
CA ALA A 195 -10.45 8.67 10.72
C ALA A 195 -11.39 9.76 11.28
N PRO A 196 -12.34 10.26 10.47
CA PRO A 196 -13.25 11.28 10.95
C PRO A 196 -14.21 10.69 12.00
N ASP A 197 -14.34 11.38 13.13
CA ASP A 197 -15.31 11.03 14.17
C ASP A 197 -16.75 11.20 13.63
N ARG A 198 -17.54 10.13 13.70
CA ARG A 198 -18.98 10.13 13.36
C ARG A 198 -19.83 9.60 14.51
N SER A 199 -19.32 9.63 15.74
CA SER A 199 -20.08 9.25 16.93
C SER A 199 -21.32 10.14 17.11
N GLY A 200 -22.49 9.66 16.66
CA GLY A 200 -23.76 10.36 16.81
C GLY A 200 -24.78 10.18 15.68
N GLU A 201 -24.37 9.68 14.51
CA GLU A 201 -25.29 9.41 13.40
C GLU A 201 -25.68 7.92 13.35
N THR A 202 -26.97 7.64 13.10
CA THR A 202 -27.52 6.27 13.09
C THR A 202 -26.70 5.36 12.18
N MET A 203 -25.94 4.46 12.79
CA MET A 203 -25.13 3.46 12.09
C MET A 203 -26.05 2.54 11.30
N LEU A 204 -25.96 2.58 9.97
CA LEU A 204 -26.44 1.46 9.18
C LEU A 204 -25.53 0.28 9.52
N THR A 205 -26.11 -0.78 10.07
CA THR A 205 -25.41 -2.04 10.25
C THR A 205 -25.02 -2.54 8.87
N LEU A 206 -23.79 -2.26 8.45
CA LEU A 206 -23.09 -3.14 7.51
C LEU A 206 -23.23 -4.53 8.12
N ALA A 207 -23.80 -5.46 7.36
CA ALA A 207 -24.04 -6.82 7.82
C ALA A 207 -22.80 -7.29 8.58
N ASP A 208 -23.02 -7.85 9.78
CA ASP A 208 -22.03 -8.31 10.75
C ASP A 208 -21.13 -9.40 10.13
N HIS A 209 -20.33 -9.02 9.16
CA HIS A 209 -19.18 -9.75 8.69
C HIS A 209 -18.13 -9.40 9.71
N GLY A 210 -18.26 -10.07 10.87
CA GLY A 210 -17.59 -9.74 12.11
C GLY A 210 -16.13 -9.39 11.90
N ARG A 211 -15.57 -8.62 12.85
CA ARG A 211 -14.12 -8.45 13.03
C ARG A 211 -13.45 -9.69 12.45
N CYS A 212 -12.76 -9.55 11.33
CA CYS A 212 -12.13 -10.70 10.70
C CYS A 212 -11.20 -11.27 11.78
N ASP A 213 -11.62 -12.34 12.43
CA ASP A 213 -10.79 -13.02 13.41
C ASP A 213 -9.47 -13.25 12.71
N ASP A 214 -8.40 -12.78 13.35
CA ASP A 214 -7.09 -12.90 12.77
C ASP A 214 -6.82 -14.38 12.58
N PRO A 215 -6.69 -14.85 11.33
CA PRO A 215 -6.41 -16.26 11.13
C PRO A 215 -5.12 -16.58 11.86
N GLU A 216 -5.08 -17.74 12.52
CA GLU A 216 -3.85 -18.22 13.12
C GLU A 216 -2.76 -18.32 12.04
N GLU A 217 -1.52 -18.01 12.41
CA GLU A 217 -0.39 -18.19 11.49
C GLU A 217 -0.36 -19.67 11.06
N PRO A 218 -0.35 -19.97 9.76
CA PRO A 218 -0.37 -21.35 9.30
C PRO A 218 0.90 -22.08 9.75
N ALA A 219 0.76 -23.35 10.15
CA ALA A 219 1.90 -24.24 10.31
C ALA A 219 2.57 -24.46 8.94
N ILE A 220 3.83 -24.05 8.80
CA ILE A 220 4.64 -24.24 7.58
C ILE A 220 5.78 -25.18 7.97
N ALA A 221 5.89 -26.30 7.26
CA ALA A 221 6.99 -27.25 7.40
C ALA A 221 8.32 -26.55 7.05
N ALA A 222 9.32 -26.73 7.91
CA ALA A 222 10.64 -26.12 7.80
C ALA A 222 11.42 -26.61 6.58
#